data_AF-A0A1V9Z5Z8-F1
#
_entry.id   AF-A0A1V9Z5Z8-F1
#
_cell.length_a   1.000
_cell.length_b   1.000
_cell.length_c   1.000
_cell.angle_alpha   90.00
_cell.angle_beta   90.00
_cell.angle_gamma   90.00
#
_symmetry.space_group_name_H-M   'P 1'
#
loop_
_entity.id
_entity.type
_entity.pdbx_description
1 polymer ?
#
loop_
_entity_poly.entity_id
_entity_poly.type
_entity_poly.pdbx_seq_one_letter_code
_entity_poly.pdbx_strand_id
1 'polypeptide(L)'
;MDPKVDANEDMDGEDAPTEAVPSTDDMEDVKFEEAVARQMELPDVEVGALLGRVPTWTDANLVLQHDTVNAFSVTLHAQCQQELQVHARVRVNDDIVQVYEFLLGGQGNTEASLLKRRGNGREVEVACVFCGRICSETQAGQYWFNLSLHSKNEGNAYLQLSLGLGSSIGDKLVLIAEDALPTETTRIKVLAVGVTSGRSPIRARAIQVASHTQSLLPTDVALTVMADPSGTDLLTPEQRAAYVTGCEAAKKRAARFGGEYKPPDVKQFLDSKVVRMMQRSGAVTEKGFTTGFDVMSADEVAKREARRARFNVPDYPIEGGVAREISEGLTEAELARRQEELARRASRAAKFGIEEASTITGLVAATPKVLAERVDLDPTLDLRDDAVHMYSLDDAFTSVRTRDILAYFTGYGPSYVEWINDSSCTVVFHDAHTVARALLSLSSEIAPDQVLESKPVKEGEVANPFAPKAADEATMETETPAGVSAAQGGWRAGVPIKATEHMDRLWRVLLRRATINDFPPEKPWKREQYQRGGHRRAGSGRHNSRGRRNDEHDDRSGGNRRRHSARHQPY
;
A
#
# COMPACT_ATOMS: atom_id res chain seq x y z
N MET A 1 72.19 -70.21 -5.02
CA MET A 1 73.24 -69.42 -4.35
C MET A 1 72.85 -69.36 -2.88
N ASP A 2 73.49 -70.20 -2.08
CA ASP A 2 73.76 -69.93 -0.65
C ASP A 2 74.52 -68.58 -0.51
N PRO A 3 74.53 -67.89 0.66
CA PRO A 3 74.69 -68.56 1.96
C PRO A 3 74.07 -67.92 3.23
N LYS A 4 74.14 -68.71 4.33
CA LYS A 4 74.53 -68.36 5.73
C LYS A 4 73.92 -67.10 6.36
N VAL A 5 73.18 -67.16 7.48
CA VAL A 5 73.56 -67.69 8.82
C VAL A 5 74.87 -67.12 9.34
N ASP A 6 74.78 -66.15 10.26
CA ASP A 6 75.64 -66.10 11.43
C ASP A 6 74.81 -65.58 12.61
N ALA A 7 75.02 -66.19 13.78
CA ALA A 7 74.44 -65.78 15.05
C ALA A 7 75.54 -65.09 15.88
N ASN A 8 75.14 -64.22 16.81
CA ASN A 8 75.91 -63.99 18.03
C ASN A 8 74.95 -63.60 19.15
N GLU A 9 75.13 -64.28 20.28
CA GLU A 9 74.53 -63.98 21.57
C GLU A 9 75.32 -62.81 22.20
N ASP A 10 74.69 -61.90 22.94
CA ASP A 10 74.61 -62.03 24.41
C ASP A 10 74.11 -60.78 25.17
N MET A 11 73.28 -61.08 26.17
CA MET A 11 73.06 -60.43 27.48
C MET A 11 72.49 -59.01 27.68
N ASP A 12 71.75 -58.95 28.79
CA ASP A 12 71.30 -57.82 29.63
C ASP A 12 70.36 -56.76 29.00
N GLY A 13 69.17 -56.44 29.55
CA GLY A 13 68.45 -56.97 30.72
C GLY A 13 67.87 -55.84 31.58
N GLU A 14 66.59 -55.46 31.39
CA GLU A 14 65.80 -54.66 32.34
C GLU A 14 64.28 -54.77 32.05
N ASP A 15 63.45 -54.55 33.08
CA ASP A 15 62.07 -55.04 33.18
C ASP A 15 60.95 -54.15 32.55
N ALA A 16 60.04 -54.81 31.81
CA ALA A 16 58.56 -54.67 31.81
C ALA A 16 57.85 -53.29 31.60
N PRO A 17 56.51 -53.26 31.36
CA PRO A 17 55.59 -54.26 30.80
C PRO A 17 54.88 -53.78 29.50
N THR A 18 54.04 -54.65 28.93
CA THR A 18 53.18 -54.38 27.77
C THR A 18 51.99 -53.46 28.09
N GLU A 19 51.80 -52.40 27.29
CA GLU A 19 50.50 -51.74 27.06
C GLU A 19 50.22 -51.78 25.54
N ALA A 20 49.26 -52.58 25.09
CA ALA A 20 47.81 -52.31 25.07
C ALA A 20 47.39 -51.56 23.79
N VAL A 21 46.71 -52.29 22.90
CA VAL A 21 46.05 -51.75 21.70
C VAL A 21 45.01 -50.71 22.15
N PRO A 22 44.94 -49.51 21.55
CA PRO A 22 43.97 -48.50 21.97
C PRO A 22 42.54 -49.02 21.73
N SER A 23 41.79 -49.15 22.82
CA SER A 23 40.39 -49.53 22.82
C SER A 23 39.52 -48.44 22.20
N THR A 24 38.55 -48.86 21.41
CA THR A 24 37.46 -48.01 20.93
C THR A 24 36.48 -47.71 22.07
N ASP A 25 36.82 -46.75 22.95
CA ASP A 25 35.90 -46.12 23.91
C ASP A 25 36.50 -44.80 24.41
N ASP A 26 36.60 -43.82 23.51
CA ASP A 26 36.79 -42.39 23.81
C ASP A 26 35.97 -41.57 22.80
N MET A 27 34.67 -41.89 22.68
CA MET A 27 33.72 -40.88 22.20
C MET A 27 33.37 -40.01 23.39
N GLU A 28 33.90 -38.79 23.40
CA GLU A 28 33.50 -37.75 24.36
C GLU A 28 31.97 -37.67 24.40
N ASP A 29 31.38 -37.79 25.60
CA ASP A 29 29.96 -37.56 25.83
C ASP A 29 29.60 -36.12 25.42
N VAL A 30 29.18 -35.94 24.17
CA VAL A 30 28.61 -34.70 23.68
C VAL A 30 27.31 -34.48 24.43
N LYS A 31 27.40 -33.72 25.53
CA LYS A 31 26.24 -33.28 26.32
C LYS A 31 25.34 -32.42 25.44
N PHE A 32 24.39 -33.07 24.76
CA PHE A 32 23.37 -32.40 24.00
C PHE A 32 22.48 -31.59 24.94
N GLU A 33 22.30 -30.30 24.65
CA GLU A 33 21.35 -29.46 25.37
C GLU A 33 19.94 -30.03 25.16
N GLU A 34 19.35 -30.54 26.24
CA GLU A 34 17.99 -31.07 26.25
C GLU A 34 16.97 -29.94 25.97
N ALA A 35 15.91 -30.23 25.22
CA ALA A 35 14.93 -29.23 24.83
C ALA A 35 13.98 -28.93 26.01
N VAL A 36 14.34 -27.90 26.80
CA VAL A 36 13.58 -27.46 27.98
C VAL A 36 12.72 -26.24 27.67
N ALA A 37 11.49 -26.23 28.20
CA ALA A 37 10.57 -25.10 28.07
C ALA A 37 11.12 -23.90 28.86
N ARG A 38 11.26 -22.75 28.19
CA ARG A 38 11.91 -21.56 28.75
C ARG A 38 11.18 -20.30 28.30
N GLN A 39 10.92 -19.40 29.22
CA GLN A 39 10.43 -18.05 28.95
C GLN A 39 11.53 -17.03 29.23
N MET A 40 11.57 -15.96 28.44
CA MET A 40 12.44 -14.80 28.66
C MET A 40 11.68 -13.52 28.29
N GLU A 41 11.93 -12.45 29.04
CA GLU A 41 11.43 -11.12 28.71
C GLU A 41 12.55 -10.34 28.02
N LEU A 42 12.24 -9.73 26.87
CA LEU A 42 13.18 -8.90 26.13
C LEU A 42 12.97 -7.42 26.51
N PRO A 43 14.02 -6.59 26.48
CA PRO A 43 13.88 -5.17 26.75
C PRO A 43 12.91 -4.50 25.77
N ASP A 44 12.27 -3.44 26.23
CA ASP A 44 11.43 -2.58 25.40
C ASP A 44 12.20 -2.04 24.18
N VAL A 45 11.55 -2.07 23.01
CA VAL A 45 12.18 -1.74 21.73
C VAL A 45 11.53 -0.49 21.13
N GLU A 46 12.34 0.52 20.82
CA GLU A 46 11.95 1.65 19.96
C GLU A 46 12.86 1.70 18.73
N VAL A 47 12.26 1.62 17.54
CA VAL A 47 13.00 1.61 16.27
C VAL A 47 12.37 2.62 15.32
N GLY A 48 13.22 3.41 14.64
CA GLY A 48 12.78 4.25 13.52
C GLY A 48 12.49 3.43 12.26
N ALA A 49 12.18 4.12 11.16
CA ALA A 49 12.07 3.48 9.84
C ALA A 49 13.46 3.01 9.36
N LEU A 50 13.76 1.71 9.48
CA LEU A 50 15.09 1.12 9.19
C LEU A 50 15.14 0.24 7.93
N LEU A 51 14.09 0.28 7.08
CA LEU A 51 14.01 -0.48 5.82
C LEU A 51 14.33 -1.99 6.00
N GLY A 52 13.83 -2.60 7.09
CA GLY A 52 14.01 -4.02 7.38
C GLY A 52 15.39 -4.43 7.91
N ARG A 53 16.23 -3.48 8.31
CA ARG A 53 17.44 -3.79 9.10
C ARG A 53 17.05 -3.99 10.56
N VAL A 54 17.37 -5.15 11.12
CA VAL A 54 17.30 -5.40 12.56
C VAL A 54 18.44 -4.63 13.25
N PRO A 55 18.16 -3.66 14.13
CA PRO A 55 19.20 -2.86 14.79
C PRO A 55 19.92 -3.65 15.88
N THR A 56 19.18 -4.48 16.61
CA THR A 56 19.62 -5.27 17.76
C THR A 56 19.03 -6.67 17.65
N TRP A 57 19.88 -7.69 17.66
CA TRP A 57 19.47 -9.07 17.83
C TRP A 57 19.59 -9.44 19.30
N THR A 58 18.59 -10.13 19.84
CA THR A 58 18.65 -10.72 21.18
C THR A 58 18.81 -12.23 21.04
N ASP A 59 19.87 -12.76 21.64
CA ASP A 59 20.16 -14.19 21.62
C ASP A 59 19.13 -14.97 22.44
N ALA A 60 18.43 -15.91 21.79
CA ALA A 60 17.45 -16.79 22.42
C ALA A 60 18.06 -18.14 22.77
N ASN A 61 18.87 -18.71 21.88
CA ASN A 61 19.51 -20.02 22.01
C ASN A 61 18.57 -21.15 22.46
N LEU A 62 17.34 -21.18 21.91
CA LEU A 62 16.32 -22.18 22.25
C LEU A 62 16.42 -23.38 21.31
N VAL A 63 16.34 -24.60 21.84
CA VAL A 63 16.34 -25.84 21.06
C VAL A 63 14.92 -26.38 20.95
N LEU A 64 14.50 -26.73 19.73
CA LEU A 64 13.22 -27.34 19.43
C LEU A 64 13.40 -28.78 18.93
N GLN A 65 12.53 -29.68 19.37
CA GLN A 65 12.48 -31.11 19.03
C GLN A 65 11.02 -31.56 18.90
N HIS A 66 10.75 -32.54 18.04
CA HIS A 66 9.37 -32.99 17.72
C HIS A 66 8.59 -33.49 18.95
N ASP A 67 9.24 -34.27 19.82
CA ASP A 67 8.57 -35.05 20.88
C ASP A 67 8.42 -34.32 22.22
N THR A 68 9.08 -33.17 22.38
CA THR A 68 9.19 -32.44 23.65
C THR A 68 8.75 -30.98 23.50
N VAL A 69 9.72 -30.07 23.37
CA VAL A 69 9.50 -28.63 23.15
C VAL A 69 9.56 -28.39 21.66
N ASN A 70 8.42 -28.48 21.00
CA ASN A 70 8.35 -28.40 19.55
C ASN A 70 8.15 -26.96 19.03
N ALA A 71 7.91 -25.97 19.89
CA ALA A 71 7.54 -24.62 19.47
C ALA A 71 8.31 -23.49 20.13
N PHE A 72 8.38 -22.40 19.39
CA PHE A 72 8.93 -21.11 19.76
C PHE A 72 7.87 -20.04 19.49
N SER A 73 7.68 -19.11 20.42
CA SER A 73 6.78 -17.98 20.25
C SER A 73 7.38 -16.65 20.70
N VAL A 74 6.88 -15.58 20.11
CA VAL A 74 7.09 -14.18 20.52
C VAL A 74 5.72 -13.55 20.73
N THR A 75 5.45 -13.03 21.91
CA THR A 75 4.29 -12.17 22.18
C THR A 75 4.77 -10.77 22.52
N LEU A 76 4.06 -9.73 22.05
CA LEU A 76 4.44 -8.34 22.31
C LEU A 76 3.26 -7.39 22.16
N HIS A 77 3.34 -6.25 22.84
CA HIS A 77 2.47 -5.10 22.60
C HIS A 77 3.20 -4.12 21.68
N ALA A 78 2.62 -3.75 20.53
CA ALA A 78 3.24 -2.79 19.61
C ALA A 78 2.31 -1.67 19.13
N GLN A 79 2.85 -0.46 19.09
CA GLN A 79 2.29 0.72 18.48
C GLN A 79 3.14 1.08 17.26
N CYS A 80 2.55 1.03 16.08
CA CYS A 80 3.23 1.22 14.78
C CYS A 80 2.23 1.69 13.73
N GLN A 81 2.60 2.68 12.91
CA GLN A 81 1.65 3.30 11.98
C GLN A 81 1.36 2.42 10.75
N GLN A 82 2.41 1.86 10.13
CA GLN A 82 2.29 1.15 8.86
C GLN A 82 2.72 -0.31 8.92
N GLU A 83 3.83 -0.63 9.59
CA GLU A 83 4.34 -2.00 9.63
C GLU A 83 5.10 -2.37 10.91
N LEU A 84 5.07 -3.66 11.23
CA LEU A 84 5.79 -4.35 12.31
C LEU A 84 6.49 -5.57 11.69
N GLN A 85 7.79 -5.72 11.93
CA GLN A 85 8.58 -6.86 11.47
C GLN A 85 9.20 -7.59 12.67
N VAL A 86 9.00 -8.90 12.76
CA VAL A 86 9.67 -9.78 13.71
C VAL A 86 10.51 -10.79 12.95
N HIS A 87 11.77 -10.93 13.32
CA HIS A 87 12.71 -11.84 12.69
C HIS A 87 13.15 -12.92 13.68
N ALA A 88 13.15 -14.18 13.24
CA ALA A 88 13.72 -15.31 13.96
C ALA A 88 14.88 -15.89 13.13
N ARG A 89 16.09 -15.87 13.67
CA ARG A 89 17.24 -16.57 13.10
C ARG A 89 17.28 -17.99 13.63
N VAL A 90 17.22 -18.95 12.72
CA VAL A 90 17.02 -20.38 13.01
C VAL A 90 18.14 -21.18 12.35
N ARG A 91 18.68 -22.16 13.07
CA ARG A 91 19.69 -23.12 12.58
C ARG A 91 19.06 -24.50 12.50
N VAL A 92 19.07 -25.08 11.30
CA VAL A 92 18.51 -26.41 11.00
C VAL A 92 19.67 -27.38 10.80
N ASN A 93 19.62 -28.54 11.49
CA ASN A 93 20.65 -29.59 11.48
C ASN A 93 22.08 -29.05 11.72
N ASP A 94 22.20 -28.06 12.60
CA ASP A 94 23.42 -27.35 12.97
C ASP A 94 24.19 -26.58 11.85
N ASP A 95 23.99 -26.93 10.58
CA ASP A 95 24.65 -26.31 9.43
C ASP A 95 23.86 -25.15 8.80
N ILE A 96 22.55 -25.31 8.63
CA ILE A 96 21.77 -24.44 7.75
C ILE A 96 21.15 -23.28 8.53
N VAL A 97 21.79 -22.11 8.49
CA VAL A 97 21.25 -20.87 9.08
C VAL A 97 20.26 -20.20 8.13
N GLN A 98 19.04 -20.03 8.63
CA GLN A 98 17.89 -19.43 7.95
C GLN A 98 17.38 -18.26 8.81
N VAL A 99 16.75 -17.28 8.17
CA VAL A 99 16.04 -16.20 8.85
C VAL A 99 14.61 -16.20 8.35
N TYR A 100 13.66 -16.35 9.28
CA TYR A 100 12.24 -16.12 9.04
C TYR A 100 11.91 -14.70 9.44
N GLU A 101 11.10 -14.04 8.63
CA GLU A 101 10.68 -12.65 8.79
C GLU A 101 9.15 -12.62 8.70
N PHE A 102 8.52 -12.31 9.83
CA PHE A 102 7.10 -12.10 9.99
C PHE A 102 6.83 -10.61 9.77
N LEU A 103 6.37 -10.25 8.57
CA LEU A 103 6.00 -8.89 8.23
C LEU A 103 4.49 -8.70 8.41
N LEU A 104 4.13 -7.75 9.26
CA LEU A 104 2.78 -7.23 9.41
C LEU A 104 2.70 -5.82 8.84
N GLY A 105 1.66 -5.56 8.05
CA GLY A 105 1.36 -4.23 7.53
C GLY A 105 2.05 -3.90 6.19
N GLY A 106 2.42 -4.91 5.42
CA GLY A 106 2.72 -4.76 3.99
C GLY A 106 1.59 -4.05 3.23
N GLN A 107 1.88 -3.51 2.05
CA GLN A 107 0.93 -2.75 1.23
C GLN A 107 0.19 -1.63 1.98
N GLY A 108 0.90 -0.86 2.82
CA GLY A 108 0.32 0.26 3.55
C GLY A 108 -0.68 -0.20 4.61
N ASN A 109 -0.25 -1.13 5.46
CA ASN A 109 -1.08 -1.73 6.50
C ASN A 109 -2.29 -2.51 5.97
N THR A 110 -2.08 -3.39 4.97
CA THR A 110 -3.15 -4.27 4.43
C THR A 110 -2.75 -5.73 4.14
N GLU A 111 -1.46 -6.05 4.08
CA GLU A 111 -0.96 -7.41 3.87
C GLU A 111 -0.07 -7.88 5.02
N ALA A 112 -0.18 -9.16 5.36
CA ALA A 112 0.76 -9.88 6.21
C ALA A 112 1.52 -10.89 5.34
N SER A 113 2.82 -11.06 5.57
CA SER A 113 3.65 -11.99 4.78
C SER A 113 4.73 -12.65 5.61
N LEU A 114 5.04 -13.90 5.26
CA LEU A 114 6.18 -14.65 5.75
C LEU A 114 7.27 -14.72 4.69
N LEU A 115 8.45 -14.22 5.04
CA LEU A 115 9.63 -14.25 4.19
C LEU A 115 10.70 -15.15 4.81
N LYS A 116 11.39 -15.89 3.96
CA LYS A 116 12.45 -16.85 4.33
C LYS A 116 13.73 -16.49 3.58
N ARG A 117 14.84 -16.32 4.31
CA ARG A 117 16.16 -15.99 3.76
C ARG A 117 17.18 -17.03 4.21
N ARG A 118 17.89 -17.69 3.28
CA ARG A 118 18.97 -18.65 3.58
C ARG A 118 20.33 -18.01 3.31
N GLY A 119 21.08 -17.64 4.34
CA GLY A 119 22.40 -16.99 4.19
C GLY A 119 22.40 -15.77 3.25
N ASN A 120 23.33 -15.75 2.29
CA ASN A 120 23.41 -14.74 1.21
C ASN A 120 22.43 -15.02 0.04
N GLY A 121 21.55 -16.01 0.17
CA GLY A 121 20.65 -16.46 -0.88
C GLY A 121 19.45 -15.53 -1.12
N ARG A 122 18.75 -15.81 -2.22
CA ARG A 122 17.52 -15.10 -2.61
C ARG A 122 16.44 -15.28 -1.52
N GLU A 123 15.73 -14.20 -1.25
CA GLU A 123 14.55 -14.18 -0.39
C GLU A 123 13.40 -14.96 -1.05
N VAL A 124 12.74 -15.82 -0.27
CA VAL A 124 11.61 -16.65 -0.70
C VAL A 124 10.40 -16.25 0.12
N GLU A 125 9.32 -15.89 -0.57
CA GLU A 125 8.02 -15.65 0.05
C GLU A 125 7.35 -17.00 0.34
N VAL A 126 7.11 -17.30 1.60
CA VAL A 126 6.49 -18.56 2.06
C VAL A 126 4.97 -18.45 1.98
N ALA A 127 4.41 -17.31 2.40
CA ALA A 127 3.00 -16.98 2.28
C ALA A 127 2.77 -15.47 2.36
N CYS A 128 1.65 -15.01 1.80
CA CYS A 128 1.12 -13.66 1.99
C CYS A 128 -0.41 -13.67 1.92
N VAL A 129 -1.04 -12.85 2.75
CA VAL A 129 -2.50 -12.74 2.91
C VAL A 129 -2.88 -11.27 3.07
N PHE A 130 -4.05 -10.91 2.55
CA PHE A 130 -4.71 -9.66 2.91
C PHE A 130 -5.30 -9.76 4.33
N CYS A 131 -4.73 -9.01 5.26
CA CYS A 131 -5.12 -9.02 6.68
C CYS A 131 -5.96 -7.81 7.08
N GLY A 132 -6.21 -6.87 6.16
CA GLY A 132 -6.73 -5.56 6.51
C GLY A 132 -5.72 -4.78 7.38
N ARG A 133 -6.23 -3.81 8.13
CA ARG A 133 -5.48 -2.88 8.95
C ARG A 133 -5.23 -3.44 10.33
N ILE A 134 -4.00 -3.89 10.54
CA ILE A 134 -3.57 -4.58 11.76
C ILE A 134 -2.63 -3.76 12.62
N CYS A 135 -1.99 -2.73 12.05
CA CYS A 135 -1.16 -1.75 12.77
C CYS A 135 -1.97 -0.48 13.10
N SER A 136 -1.62 0.25 14.17
CA SER A 136 -2.10 1.61 14.41
C SER A 136 -1.08 2.46 15.16
N GLU A 137 -1.03 3.74 14.81
CA GLU A 137 -0.27 4.77 15.52
C GLU A 137 -0.98 5.24 16.79
N THR A 138 -2.32 5.15 16.87
CA THR A 138 -3.08 5.64 18.03
C THR A 138 -3.31 4.60 19.10
N GLN A 139 -3.26 3.31 18.74
CA GLN A 139 -3.59 2.19 19.62
C GLN A 139 -2.53 1.11 19.51
N ALA A 140 -2.01 0.65 20.65
CA ALA A 140 -1.14 -0.52 20.69
C ALA A 140 -1.97 -1.79 20.46
N GLY A 141 -1.53 -2.64 19.53
CA GLY A 141 -2.04 -3.99 19.36
C GLY A 141 -1.27 -5.00 20.19
N GLN A 142 -1.93 -6.10 20.58
CA GLN A 142 -1.27 -7.29 21.10
C GLN A 142 -1.03 -8.24 19.92
N TYR A 143 0.21 -8.65 19.71
CA TYR A 143 0.60 -9.51 18.59
C TYR A 143 1.30 -10.75 19.12
N TRP A 144 1.06 -11.87 18.45
CA TRP A 144 1.76 -13.12 18.71
C TRP A 144 2.30 -13.71 17.39
N PHE A 145 3.47 -14.31 17.49
CA PHE A 145 4.19 -14.98 16.40
C PHE A 145 4.61 -16.34 16.92
N ASN A 146 4.46 -17.39 16.12
CA ASN A 146 4.76 -18.76 16.51
C ASN A 146 5.43 -19.52 15.36
N LEU A 147 6.42 -20.32 15.71
CA LEU A 147 7.15 -21.24 14.85
C LEU A 147 7.15 -22.58 15.56
N SER A 148 6.48 -23.58 15.01
CA SER A 148 6.40 -24.92 15.59
C SER A 148 6.89 -25.98 14.60
N LEU A 149 7.72 -26.89 15.11
CA LEU A 149 8.33 -28.01 14.40
C LEU A 149 7.40 -29.23 14.49
N HIS A 150 7.09 -29.81 13.34
CA HIS A 150 6.25 -31.00 13.22
C HIS A 150 6.83 -31.96 12.21
N SER A 151 6.42 -33.23 12.29
CA SER A 151 6.76 -34.27 11.32
C SER A 151 5.49 -34.83 10.68
N LYS A 152 5.53 -35.15 9.39
CA LYS A 152 4.47 -35.90 8.70
C LYS A 152 4.79 -37.40 8.76
N ASN A 153 3.78 -38.25 8.53
CA ASN A 153 3.85 -39.71 8.67
C ASN A 153 4.98 -40.42 7.87
N GLU A 154 5.65 -39.71 6.96
CA GLU A 154 6.78 -40.18 6.13
C GLU A 154 8.16 -39.75 6.68
N GLY A 155 8.23 -39.17 7.89
CA GLY A 155 9.46 -38.59 8.45
C GLY A 155 9.79 -37.18 7.92
N ASN A 156 8.96 -36.65 7.03
CA ASN A 156 9.13 -35.32 6.44
C ASN A 156 8.84 -34.21 7.49
N ALA A 157 9.91 -33.66 8.06
CA ALA A 157 9.85 -32.52 8.98
C ALA A 157 9.45 -31.22 8.26
N TYR A 158 8.70 -30.36 8.95
CA TYR A 158 8.30 -29.04 8.49
C TYR A 158 8.13 -28.06 9.65
N LEU A 159 8.21 -26.76 9.34
CA LEU A 159 7.80 -25.71 10.26
C LEU A 159 6.40 -25.23 9.91
N GLN A 160 5.51 -25.25 10.90
CA GLN A 160 4.29 -24.46 10.86
C GLN A 160 4.61 -23.06 11.42
N LEU A 161 4.55 -22.07 10.54
CA LEU A 161 4.78 -20.67 10.86
C LEU A 161 3.42 -19.98 10.94
N SER A 162 3.15 -19.30 12.04
CA SER A 162 1.85 -18.67 12.30
C SER A 162 1.97 -17.34 13.04
N LEU A 163 1.00 -16.46 12.84
CA LEU A 163 0.92 -15.20 13.55
C LEU A 163 -0.53 -14.72 13.65
N GLY A 164 -0.82 -13.91 14.66
CA GLY A 164 -2.13 -13.30 14.86
C GLY A 164 -2.11 -12.16 15.88
N LEU A 165 -3.31 -11.73 16.28
CA LEU A 165 -3.50 -10.70 17.29
C LEU A 165 -4.21 -11.27 18.52
N GLY A 166 -3.92 -10.71 19.69
CA GLY A 166 -4.43 -11.16 20.98
C GLY A 166 -3.32 -11.60 21.94
N SER A 167 -3.72 -12.09 23.12
CA SER A 167 -2.82 -12.51 24.19
C SER A 167 -2.35 -13.96 24.10
N SER A 168 -3.05 -14.80 23.33
CA SER A 168 -2.82 -16.25 23.24
C SER A 168 -2.56 -16.69 21.81
N ILE A 169 -1.66 -17.65 21.63
CA ILE A 169 -1.36 -18.27 20.33
C ILE A 169 -2.63 -18.91 19.77
N GLY A 170 -2.98 -18.57 18.53
CA GLY A 170 -4.21 -19.01 17.86
C GLY A 170 -5.37 -18.01 17.94
N ASP A 171 -5.33 -17.00 18.83
CA ASP A 171 -6.32 -15.92 18.80
C ASP A 171 -6.17 -15.08 17.52
N LYS A 172 -7.29 -14.67 16.91
CA LYS A 172 -7.39 -13.92 15.64
C LYS A 172 -6.25 -14.23 14.65
N LEU A 173 -6.13 -15.50 14.26
CA LEU A 173 -5.12 -15.95 13.30
C LEU A 173 -5.16 -15.11 12.01
N VAL A 174 -4.02 -14.53 11.64
CA VAL A 174 -3.88 -13.67 10.46
C VAL A 174 -3.22 -14.39 9.30
N LEU A 175 -2.21 -15.21 9.60
CA LEU A 175 -1.44 -15.93 8.60
C LEU A 175 -0.93 -17.24 9.22
N ILE A 176 -1.10 -18.32 8.47
CA ILE A 176 -0.48 -19.61 8.73
C ILE A 176 0.15 -20.16 7.45
N ALA A 177 1.34 -20.75 7.56
CA ALA A 177 2.04 -21.36 6.44
C ALA A 177 2.86 -22.58 6.89
N GLU A 178 3.14 -23.47 5.95
CA GLU A 178 4.05 -24.59 6.13
C GLU A 178 5.31 -24.37 5.29
N ASP A 179 6.47 -24.63 5.89
CA ASP A 179 7.76 -24.58 5.21
C ASP A 179 8.49 -25.92 5.40
N ALA A 180 8.74 -26.61 4.29
CA ALA A 180 9.35 -27.94 4.29
C ALA A 180 10.84 -27.88 4.65
N LEU A 181 11.26 -28.80 5.51
CA LEU A 181 12.64 -28.95 5.96
C LEU A 181 13.29 -30.18 5.33
N PRO A 182 14.63 -30.31 5.40
CA PRO A 182 15.31 -31.56 5.06
C PRO A 182 14.74 -32.73 5.87
N THR A 183 14.63 -33.90 5.23
CA THR A 183 14.01 -35.13 5.80
C THR A 183 14.71 -35.64 7.05
N GLU A 184 15.99 -35.30 7.25
CA GLU A 184 16.80 -35.69 8.41
C GLU A 184 16.61 -34.72 9.61
N THR A 185 15.68 -33.76 9.54
CA THR A 185 15.55 -32.74 10.59
C THR A 185 14.83 -33.23 11.84
N THR A 186 15.61 -33.63 12.84
CA THR A 186 15.13 -34.01 14.18
C THR A 186 15.15 -32.84 15.18
N ARG A 187 16.06 -31.88 15.02
CA ARG A 187 16.25 -30.74 15.94
C ARG A 187 16.51 -29.43 15.21
N ILE A 188 16.10 -28.33 15.84
CA ILE A 188 16.27 -26.96 15.33
C ILE A 188 16.70 -26.06 16.49
N LYS A 189 17.66 -25.15 16.25
CA LYS A 189 18.06 -24.14 17.25
C LYS A 189 17.65 -22.73 16.81
N VAL A 190 16.76 -22.08 17.56
CA VAL A 190 16.45 -20.66 17.40
C VAL A 190 17.58 -19.86 18.06
N LEU A 191 18.41 -19.24 17.24
CA LEU A 191 19.63 -18.55 17.68
C LEU A 191 19.28 -17.21 18.31
N ALA A 192 18.55 -16.35 17.59
CA ALA A 192 18.28 -14.98 17.99
C ALA A 192 16.98 -14.44 17.39
N VAL A 193 16.42 -13.44 18.05
CA VAL A 193 15.17 -12.74 17.70
C VAL A 193 15.47 -11.26 17.49
N GLY A 194 14.74 -10.60 16.60
CA GLY A 194 14.82 -9.15 16.39
C GLY A 194 13.48 -8.55 16.02
N VAL A 195 13.22 -7.33 16.48
CA VAL A 195 12.03 -6.53 16.11
C VAL A 195 12.49 -5.28 15.36
N THR A 196 11.82 -4.93 14.27
CA THR A 196 12.14 -3.73 13.47
C THR A 196 10.90 -3.23 12.70
N SER A 197 11.07 -2.17 11.93
CA SER A 197 10.07 -1.66 10.99
C SER A 197 10.74 -1.02 9.77
N GLY A 198 10.07 -1.05 8.61
CA GLY A 198 10.60 -0.57 7.35
C GLY A 198 10.44 0.94 7.15
N ARG A 199 9.19 1.43 7.24
CA ARG A 199 8.73 2.77 6.82
C ARG A 199 8.19 3.63 7.94
N SER A 200 7.65 3.03 9.00
CA SER A 200 7.12 3.73 10.17
C SER A 200 8.02 3.52 11.39
N PRO A 201 8.05 4.45 12.36
CA PRO A 201 8.59 4.12 13.68
C PRO A 201 7.70 3.08 14.37
N ILE A 202 8.32 2.28 15.24
CA ILE A 202 7.64 1.29 16.08
C ILE A 202 8.08 1.43 17.54
N ARG A 203 7.11 1.32 18.45
CA ARG A 203 7.32 1.08 19.88
C ARG A 203 6.76 -0.28 20.22
N ALA A 204 7.63 -1.23 20.54
CA ALA A 204 7.26 -2.54 21.08
C ALA A 204 7.60 -2.59 22.58
N ARG A 205 6.72 -3.26 23.33
CA ARG A 205 6.68 -3.32 24.80
C ARG A 205 6.24 -4.70 25.26
N ALA A 206 6.62 -5.06 26.49
CA ALA A 206 6.26 -6.36 27.09
C ALA A 206 6.55 -7.54 26.14
N ILE A 207 7.74 -7.53 25.53
CA ILE A 207 8.14 -8.52 24.55
C ILE A 207 8.55 -9.79 25.31
N GLN A 208 7.76 -10.84 25.19
CA GLN A 208 8.05 -12.14 25.78
C GLN A 208 8.39 -13.14 24.68
N VAL A 209 9.40 -13.96 24.95
CA VAL A 209 9.82 -15.06 24.07
C VAL A 209 9.76 -16.34 24.87
N ALA A 210 9.10 -17.37 24.32
CA ALA A 210 8.92 -18.64 24.99
C ALA A 210 9.22 -19.83 24.06
N SER A 211 9.84 -20.88 24.61
CA SER A 211 9.81 -22.22 24.05
C SER A 211 8.81 -23.08 24.83
N HIS A 212 7.93 -23.78 24.10
CA HIS A 212 6.82 -24.54 24.67
C HIS A 212 6.41 -25.69 23.75
N THR A 213 5.45 -26.51 24.19
CA THR A 213 4.81 -27.54 23.35
C THR A 213 3.51 -26.97 22.76
N GLN A 214 3.38 -27.01 21.44
CA GLN A 214 2.27 -26.47 20.67
C GLN A 214 1.63 -27.56 19.82
N SER A 215 0.33 -27.76 19.98
CA SER A 215 -0.47 -28.55 19.04
C SER A 215 -0.56 -27.84 17.69
N LEU A 216 -0.70 -28.61 16.60
CA LEU A 216 -0.91 -28.09 15.26
C LEU A 216 -2.10 -27.12 15.25
N LEU A 217 -1.85 -25.86 14.86
CA LEU A 217 -2.92 -24.93 14.59
C LEU A 217 -3.66 -25.36 13.32
N PRO A 218 -5.00 -25.31 13.26
CA PRO A 218 -5.71 -25.76 12.07
C PRO A 218 -5.53 -24.74 10.95
N THR A 219 -4.98 -25.18 9.83
CA THR A 219 -4.81 -24.39 8.58
C THR A 219 -6.15 -23.89 8.00
N ASP A 220 -7.26 -24.37 8.56
CA ASP A 220 -8.64 -24.11 8.16
C ASP A 220 -9.29 -22.99 9.00
N VAL A 221 -8.62 -22.50 10.05
CA VAL A 221 -9.08 -21.33 10.82
C VAL A 221 -8.98 -20.09 9.93
N ALA A 222 -10.15 -19.57 9.54
CA ALA A 222 -10.25 -18.48 8.58
C ALA A 222 -9.54 -17.21 9.07
N LEU A 223 -8.67 -16.71 8.20
CA LEU A 223 -7.81 -15.54 8.38
C LEU A 223 -8.68 -14.32 8.73
N THR A 224 -8.43 -13.70 9.87
CA THR A 224 -9.18 -12.52 10.31
C THR A 224 -8.72 -11.29 9.53
N VAL A 225 -9.67 -10.56 8.92
CA VAL A 225 -9.38 -9.32 8.21
C VAL A 225 -9.79 -8.17 9.11
N MET A 226 -8.84 -7.40 9.61
CA MET A 226 -9.10 -6.45 10.69
C MET A 226 -9.28 -5.01 10.20
N ALA A 227 -10.17 -4.28 10.87
CA ALA A 227 -10.31 -2.84 10.70
C ALA A 227 -9.19 -2.05 11.40
N ASP A 228 -8.70 -2.62 12.51
CA ASP A 228 -7.82 -1.99 13.49
C ASP A 228 -7.10 -3.05 14.38
N PRO A 229 -6.04 -2.68 15.13
CA PRO A 229 -5.40 -3.57 16.10
C PRO A 229 -6.25 -3.98 17.32
N SER A 230 -7.48 -3.48 17.51
CA SER A 230 -8.41 -4.12 18.47
C SER A 230 -8.82 -5.52 18.00
N GLY A 231 -8.68 -5.77 16.70
CA GLY A 231 -9.02 -7.02 16.07
C GLY A 231 -10.51 -7.20 15.85
N THR A 232 -11.18 -6.11 15.46
CA THR A 232 -12.53 -6.16 14.90
C THR A 232 -12.45 -6.77 13.50
N ASP A 233 -13.06 -7.94 13.32
CA ASP A 233 -13.14 -8.63 12.02
C ASP A 233 -14.12 -7.90 11.09
N LEU A 234 -13.71 -7.71 9.84
CA LEU A 234 -14.48 -7.05 8.79
C LEU A 234 -15.32 -8.03 7.97
N LEU A 235 -14.95 -9.31 7.96
CA LEU A 235 -15.71 -10.34 7.29
C LEU A 235 -17.02 -10.55 8.04
N THR A 236 -18.15 -10.38 7.36
CA THR A 236 -19.44 -10.83 7.91
C THR A 236 -19.40 -12.36 8.09
N PRO A 237 -20.22 -12.93 9.00
CA PRO A 237 -20.30 -14.39 9.17
C PRO A 237 -20.59 -15.13 7.85
N GLU A 238 -21.36 -14.52 6.95
CA GLU A 238 -21.68 -15.03 5.62
C GLU A 238 -20.47 -15.01 4.68
N GLN A 239 -19.72 -13.90 4.63
CA GLN A 239 -18.47 -13.79 3.85
C GLN A 239 -17.40 -14.78 4.35
N ARG A 240 -17.30 -14.94 5.66
CA ARG A 240 -16.41 -15.92 6.32
C ARG A 240 -16.80 -17.36 5.95
N ALA A 241 -18.09 -17.69 5.93
CA ALA A 241 -18.57 -19.00 5.47
C ALA A 241 -18.33 -19.24 3.97
N ALA A 242 -18.51 -18.21 3.14
CA ALA A 242 -18.20 -18.26 1.71
C ALA A 242 -16.71 -18.49 1.44
N TYR A 243 -15.82 -17.82 2.20
CA TYR A 243 -14.37 -18.02 2.13
C TYR A 243 -13.97 -19.46 2.50
N VAL A 244 -14.50 -20.01 3.59
CA VAL A 244 -14.26 -21.41 4.00
C VAL A 244 -14.72 -22.38 2.92
N THR A 245 -15.91 -22.17 2.35
CA THR A 245 -16.44 -22.96 1.23
C THR A 245 -15.53 -22.87 -0.01
N GLY A 246 -14.99 -21.69 -0.30
CA GLY A 246 -14.01 -21.47 -1.37
C GLY A 246 -12.70 -22.21 -1.14
N CYS A 247 -12.18 -22.22 0.09
CA CYS A 247 -11.01 -22.99 0.49
C CYS A 247 -11.24 -24.50 0.31
N GLU A 248 -12.37 -25.03 0.78
CA GLU A 248 -12.74 -26.44 0.55
C GLU A 248 -12.83 -26.80 -0.93
N ALA A 249 -13.46 -25.95 -1.74
CA ALA A 249 -13.57 -26.16 -3.18
C ALA A 249 -12.19 -26.15 -3.87
N ALA A 250 -11.28 -25.27 -3.43
CA ALA A 250 -9.90 -25.23 -3.88
C ALA A 250 -9.10 -26.49 -3.46
N LYS A 251 -9.27 -26.99 -2.22
CA LYS A 251 -8.69 -28.27 -1.76
C LYS A 251 -9.20 -29.46 -2.60
N LYS A 252 -10.52 -29.56 -2.79
CA LYS A 252 -11.17 -30.61 -3.60
C LYS A 252 -10.69 -30.56 -5.06
N ARG A 253 -10.46 -29.36 -5.61
CA ARG A 253 -9.85 -29.17 -6.95
C ARG A 253 -8.39 -29.62 -6.97
N ALA A 254 -7.57 -29.18 -6.03
CA ALA A 254 -6.16 -29.58 -5.92
C ALA A 254 -6.01 -31.10 -5.86
N ALA A 255 -6.77 -31.78 -5.00
CA ALA A 255 -6.80 -33.24 -4.88
C ALA A 255 -7.26 -33.94 -6.17
N ARG A 256 -8.31 -33.42 -6.84
CA ARG A 256 -8.84 -34.00 -8.10
C ARG A 256 -7.88 -33.88 -9.28
N PHE A 257 -7.08 -32.82 -9.35
CA PHE A 257 -6.19 -32.53 -10.47
C PHE A 257 -4.70 -32.74 -10.17
N GLY A 258 -4.34 -33.22 -8.98
CA GLY A 258 -2.94 -33.43 -8.55
C GLY A 258 -2.13 -32.14 -8.44
N GLY A 259 -2.79 -31.00 -8.22
CA GLY A 259 -2.17 -29.67 -8.18
C GLY A 259 -1.79 -29.21 -6.77
N GLU A 260 -0.87 -28.25 -6.70
CA GLU A 260 -0.56 -27.51 -5.46
C GLU A 260 -1.81 -26.76 -4.95
N TYR A 261 -2.19 -26.97 -3.69
CA TYR A 261 -3.26 -26.20 -3.06
C TYR A 261 -2.83 -24.75 -2.86
N LYS A 262 -3.62 -23.81 -3.39
CA LYS A 262 -3.48 -22.38 -3.12
C LYS A 262 -4.80 -21.87 -2.54
N PRO A 263 -4.79 -21.24 -1.35
CA PRO A 263 -6.00 -20.62 -0.82
C PRO A 263 -6.45 -19.49 -1.76
N PRO A 264 -7.77 -19.28 -1.95
CA PRO A 264 -8.27 -18.12 -2.67
C PRO A 264 -7.92 -16.83 -1.90
N ASP A 265 -7.76 -15.70 -2.61
CA ASP A 265 -7.49 -14.42 -1.93
C ASP A 265 -8.76 -13.94 -1.20
N VAL A 266 -8.64 -13.64 0.10
CA VAL A 266 -9.74 -13.13 0.94
C VAL A 266 -10.34 -11.84 0.35
N LYS A 267 -9.56 -11.04 -0.40
CA LYS A 267 -10.05 -9.86 -1.15
C LYS A 267 -11.23 -10.18 -2.08
N GLN A 268 -11.37 -11.42 -2.56
CA GLN A 268 -12.45 -11.85 -3.47
C GLN A 268 -13.80 -12.01 -2.76
N PHE A 269 -13.82 -12.10 -1.43
CA PHE A 269 -15.02 -12.29 -0.60
C PHE A 269 -15.42 -11.02 0.17
N LEU A 270 -14.58 -9.99 0.12
CA LEU A 270 -14.85 -8.66 0.64
C LEU A 270 -15.47 -7.78 -0.45
N ASP A 271 -16.17 -6.73 -0.03
CA ASP A 271 -16.53 -5.66 -0.95
C ASP A 271 -15.25 -4.94 -1.42
N SER A 272 -15.08 -4.89 -2.75
CA SER A 272 -13.99 -4.17 -3.42
C SER A 272 -13.84 -2.71 -2.97
N LYS A 273 -14.95 -2.04 -2.60
CA LYS A 273 -14.98 -0.69 -1.99
C LYS A 273 -14.16 -0.64 -0.71
N VAL A 274 -14.35 -1.61 0.19
CA VAL A 274 -13.68 -1.71 1.49
C VAL A 274 -12.19 -1.99 1.31
N VAL A 275 -11.84 -2.92 0.42
CA VAL A 275 -10.44 -3.25 0.08
C VAL A 275 -9.69 -2.01 -0.46
N ARG A 276 -10.30 -1.28 -1.40
CA ARG A 276 -9.70 -0.05 -1.99
C ARG A 276 -9.54 1.07 -0.97
N MET A 277 -10.54 1.30 -0.10
CA MET A 277 -10.42 2.27 0.98
C MET A 277 -9.23 1.96 1.90
N MET A 278 -9.05 0.71 2.31
CA MET A 278 -7.98 0.33 3.24
C MET A 278 -6.57 0.52 2.66
N GLN A 279 -6.38 0.11 1.40
CA GLN A 279 -5.09 0.23 0.69
C GLN A 279 -4.66 1.69 0.48
N ARG A 280 -5.61 2.63 0.38
CA ARG A 280 -5.34 4.04 0.08
C ARG A 280 -5.27 4.91 1.32
N SER A 281 -6.21 4.74 2.24
CA SER A 281 -6.19 5.44 3.53
C SER A 281 -4.97 5.08 4.39
N GLY A 282 -4.32 3.92 4.16
CA GLY A 282 -3.07 3.51 4.83
C GLY A 282 -1.84 4.38 4.52
N ALA A 283 -1.92 5.22 3.48
CA ALA A 283 -0.85 6.15 3.11
C ALA A 283 -0.93 7.52 3.82
N VAL A 284 -1.99 7.78 4.60
CA VAL A 284 -2.22 9.08 5.24
C VAL A 284 -1.37 9.21 6.50
N THR A 285 -0.16 9.73 6.33
CA THR A 285 0.82 9.94 7.41
C THR A 285 0.60 11.21 8.21
N GLU A 286 -0.28 12.11 7.77
CA GLU A 286 -0.51 13.41 8.40
C GLU A 286 -1.94 13.55 8.91
N LYS A 287 -2.06 13.99 10.16
CA LYS A 287 -3.32 14.20 10.88
C LYS A 287 -3.91 15.55 10.48
N GLY A 288 -4.64 15.60 9.37
CA GLY A 288 -5.19 16.83 8.81
C GLY A 288 -6.39 17.39 9.57
N PHE A 289 -7.00 18.40 8.97
CA PHE A 289 -7.95 19.30 9.62
C PHE A 289 -9.39 18.76 9.54
N THR A 290 -9.90 18.21 10.64
CA THR A 290 -11.31 17.84 10.77
C THR A 290 -12.14 19.03 11.25
N THR A 291 -13.19 19.41 10.51
CA THR A 291 -14.05 20.55 10.90
C THR A 291 -15.11 20.18 11.92
N GLY A 292 -15.66 18.95 11.84
CA GLY A 292 -16.46 18.34 12.91
C GLY A 292 -17.89 18.86 13.08
N PHE A 293 -18.40 19.73 12.20
CA PHE A 293 -19.80 20.15 12.20
C PHE A 293 -20.28 20.55 10.79
N ASP A 294 -21.57 20.34 10.52
CA ASP A 294 -22.19 20.72 9.26
C ASP A 294 -22.57 22.21 9.23
N VAL A 295 -21.87 22.98 8.40
CA VAL A 295 -22.13 24.40 8.14
C VAL A 295 -23.47 24.63 7.43
N MET A 296 -23.99 23.64 6.72
CA MET A 296 -25.25 23.72 5.98
C MET A 296 -26.47 23.21 6.78
N SER A 297 -26.25 22.71 8.00
CA SER A 297 -27.35 22.36 8.90
C SER A 297 -28.23 23.58 9.18
N ALA A 298 -29.55 23.39 9.25
CA ALA A 298 -30.50 24.48 9.46
C ALA A 298 -30.17 25.31 10.72
N ASP A 299 -29.65 24.66 11.77
CA ASP A 299 -29.20 25.30 12.99
C ASP A 299 -27.98 26.21 12.79
N GLU A 300 -26.95 25.78 12.04
CA GLU A 300 -25.78 26.62 11.76
C GLU A 300 -26.09 27.72 10.74
N VAL A 301 -26.98 27.47 9.77
CA VAL A 301 -27.53 28.51 8.89
C VAL A 301 -28.25 29.57 9.73
N ALA A 302 -29.20 29.18 10.60
CA ALA A 302 -29.91 30.11 11.47
C ALA A 302 -28.96 30.88 12.43
N LYS A 303 -27.94 30.22 12.99
CA LYS A 303 -26.88 30.89 13.78
C LYS A 303 -26.08 31.87 12.94
N ARG A 304 -25.74 31.54 11.69
CA ARG A 304 -25.05 32.44 10.74
C ARG A 304 -25.91 33.67 10.45
N GLU A 305 -27.20 33.49 10.18
CA GLU A 305 -28.13 34.61 9.91
C GLU A 305 -28.36 35.49 11.14
N ALA A 306 -28.51 34.91 12.33
CA ALA A 306 -28.62 35.65 13.58
C ALA A 306 -27.34 36.45 13.89
N ARG A 307 -26.14 35.88 13.62
CA ARG A 307 -24.86 36.60 13.70
C ARG A 307 -24.81 37.74 12.66
N ARG A 308 -25.18 37.47 11.40
CA ARG A 308 -25.22 38.45 10.30
C ARG A 308 -26.08 39.65 10.67
N ALA A 309 -27.30 39.40 11.16
CA ALA A 309 -28.22 40.44 11.62
C ALA A 309 -27.69 41.22 12.84
N ARG A 310 -27.11 40.53 13.84
CA ARG A 310 -26.57 41.16 15.06
C ARG A 310 -25.37 42.08 14.78
N PHE A 311 -24.52 41.72 13.82
CA PHE A 311 -23.29 42.45 13.50
C PHE A 311 -23.39 43.30 12.22
N ASN A 312 -24.57 43.39 11.61
CA ASN A 312 -24.83 44.12 10.36
C ASN A 312 -23.83 43.78 9.23
N VAL A 313 -23.49 42.50 9.12
CA VAL A 313 -22.55 42.00 8.10
C VAL A 313 -23.29 41.86 6.76
N PRO A 314 -22.73 42.30 5.62
CA PRO A 314 -23.33 42.06 4.30
C PRO A 314 -23.55 40.58 4.01
N ASP A 315 -24.53 40.25 3.18
CA ASP A 315 -24.71 38.87 2.73
C ASP A 315 -23.77 38.55 1.56
N TYR A 316 -22.78 37.71 1.84
CA TYR A 316 -21.79 37.26 0.86
C TYR A 316 -22.20 35.90 0.29
N PRO A 317 -22.13 35.71 -1.05
CA PRO A 317 -22.28 34.38 -1.64
C PRO A 317 -21.25 33.42 -1.06
N ILE A 318 -21.72 32.27 -0.57
CA ILE A 318 -20.83 31.20 -0.08
C ILE A 318 -20.14 30.50 -1.27
N GLU A 319 -20.80 30.52 -2.44
CA GLU A 319 -20.40 29.81 -3.65
C GLU A 319 -19.40 30.57 -4.53
N GLY A 320 -18.80 29.85 -5.49
CA GLY A 320 -18.06 30.45 -6.60
C GLY A 320 -16.73 31.12 -6.20
N GLY A 321 -16.17 30.79 -5.03
CA GLY A 321 -14.86 31.28 -4.60
C GLY A 321 -14.83 32.69 -4.00
N VAL A 322 -15.97 33.38 -3.86
CA VAL A 322 -16.01 34.78 -3.35
C VAL A 322 -15.37 34.90 -1.97
N ALA A 323 -15.64 33.95 -1.06
CA ALA A 323 -15.01 33.90 0.26
C ALA A 323 -13.48 33.75 0.20
N ARG A 324 -12.97 33.05 -0.82
CA ARG A 324 -11.53 32.91 -1.06
C ARG A 324 -10.92 34.21 -1.57
N GLU A 325 -11.52 34.86 -2.55
CA GLU A 325 -11.04 36.15 -3.05
C GLU A 325 -11.00 37.22 -1.94
N ILE A 326 -12.02 37.27 -1.06
CA ILE A 326 -12.04 38.15 0.12
C ILE A 326 -10.86 37.83 1.05
N SER A 327 -10.57 36.54 1.31
CA SER A 327 -9.41 36.14 2.13
C SER A 327 -8.06 36.45 1.49
N GLU A 328 -7.99 36.46 0.15
CA GLU A 328 -6.82 36.85 -0.65
C GLU A 328 -6.68 38.37 -0.81
N GLY A 329 -7.58 39.17 -0.21
CA GLY A 329 -7.48 40.63 -0.11
C GLY A 329 -8.44 41.44 -0.99
N LEU A 330 -9.46 40.80 -1.59
CA LEU A 330 -10.51 41.53 -2.33
C LEU A 330 -11.32 42.41 -1.36
N THR A 331 -11.37 43.71 -1.65
CA THR A 331 -12.11 44.68 -0.83
C THR A 331 -13.60 44.71 -1.17
N GLU A 332 -14.44 45.08 -0.21
CA GLU A 332 -15.90 45.19 -0.38
C GLU A 332 -16.28 46.13 -1.56
N ALA A 333 -15.53 47.22 -1.73
CA ALA A 333 -15.72 48.17 -2.83
C ALA A 333 -15.40 47.57 -4.21
N GLU A 334 -14.38 46.69 -4.30
CA GLU A 334 -14.04 46.03 -5.57
C GLU A 334 -15.04 44.92 -5.91
N LEU A 335 -15.55 44.20 -4.90
CA LEU A 335 -16.65 43.24 -5.08
C LEU A 335 -17.91 43.95 -5.60
N ALA A 336 -18.30 45.08 -4.99
CA ALA A 336 -19.45 45.87 -5.42
C ALA A 336 -19.28 46.41 -6.86
N ARG A 337 -18.09 46.91 -7.20
CA ARG A 337 -17.76 47.36 -8.56
C ARG A 337 -17.87 46.22 -9.60
N ARG A 338 -17.39 45.02 -9.25
CA ARG A 338 -17.53 43.82 -10.09
C ARG A 338 -18.99 43.41 -10.27
N GLN A 339 -19.81 43.46 -9.22
CA GLN A 339 -21.26 43.20 -9.29
C GLN A 339 -21.98 44.23 -10.18
N GLU A 340 -21.66 45.52 -10.05
CA GLU A 340 -22.22 46.57 -10.92
C GLU A 340 -21.80 46.37 -12.39
N GLU A 341 -20.54 46.02 -12.65
CA GLU A 341 -20.07 45.73 -14.01
C GLU A 341 -20.74 44.49 -14.61
N LEU A 342 -20.94 43.43 -13.83
CA LEU A 342 -21.71 42.25 -14.23
C LEU A 342 -23.17 42.63 -14.54
N ALA A 343 -23.85 43.36 -13.66
CA ALA A 343 -25.23 43.83 -13.88
C ALA A 343 -25.34 44.74 -15.13
N ARG A 344 -24.32 45.57 -15.39
CA ARG A 344 -24.21 46.40 -16.59
C ARG A 344 -23.96 45.56 -17.85
N ARG A 345 -23.23 44.46 -17.75
CA ARG A 345 -22.98 43.51 -18.85
C ARG A 345 -24.22 42.67 -19.15
N ALA A 346 -24.89 42.15 -18.13
CA ALA A 346 -26.21 41.52 -18.18
C ALA A 346 -27.24 42.42 -18.91
N SER A 347 -27.37 43.67 -18.44
CA SER A 347 -28.23 44.70 -19.04
C SER A 347 -27.89 45.05 -20.50
N ARG A 348 -26.66 44.75 -20.96
CA ARG A 348 -26.28 44.88 -22.38
C ARG A 348 -26.63 43.60 -23.15
N ALA A 349 -26.30 42.41 -22.63
CA ALA A 349 -26.61 41.12 -23.24
C ALA A 349 -28.11 40.99 -23.54
N ALA A 350 -28.95 41.25 -22.54
CA ALA A 350 -30.42 41.26 -22.65
C ALA A 350 -30.94 42.24 -23.73
N LYS A 351 -30.29 43.40 -23.93
CA LYS A 351 -30.66 44.37 -24.97
C LYS A 351 -30.28 43.93 -26.39
N PHE A 352 -29.32 43.02 -26.53
CA PHE A 352 -28.87 42.52 -27.83
C PHE A 352 -29.44 41.12 -28.17
N GLY A 353 -30.34 40.58 -27.33
CA GLY A 353 -30.88 39.23 -27.53
C GLY A 353 -29.81 38.14 -27.42
N ILE A 354 -28.67 38.45 -26.80
CA ILE A 354 -27.62 37.50 -26.50
C ILE A 354 -27.99 36.92 -25.14
N GLU A 355 -28.39 35.65 -25.11
CA GLU A 355 -28.53 34.92 -23.84
C GLU A 355 -27.23 35.05 -23.06
N GLU A 356 -27.33 35.26 -21.74
CA GLU A 356 -26.16 35.47 -20.92
C GLU A 356 -25.26 34.24 -20.99
N ALA A 357 -24.16 34.38 -21.73
CA ALA A 357 -23.00 33.55 -21.53
C ALA A 357 -22.53 33.78 -20.10
N SER A 358 -23.02 32.92 -19.19
CA SER A 358 -22.59 32.86 -17.81
C SER A 358 -21.06 32.85 -17.78
N THR A 359 -20.47 33.40 -16.71
CA THR A 359 -19.01 33.64 -16.63
C THR A 359 -18.16 32.37 -16.87
N ILE A 360 -18.80 31.20 -16.79
CA ILE A 360 -18.28 29.90 -17.26
C ILE A 360 -18.50 29.75 -18.78
N THR A 361 -17.89 30.63 -19.59
CA THR A 361 -17.83 30.41 -21.04
C THR A 361 -16.99 29.17 -21.34
N GLY A 362 -17.66 28.09 -21.73
CA GLY A 362 -17.05 26.82 -22.12
C GLY A 362 -17.07 25.77 -21.00
N LEU A 363 -18.21 25.09 -20.85
CA LEU A 363 -18.26 23.73 -20.28
C LEU A 363 -17.94 22.64 -21.32
N VAL A 364 -17.56 23.06 -22.53
CA VAL A 364 -17.02 22.25 -23.61
C VAL A 364 -15.60 21.79 -23.26
N ALA A 365 -15.34 20.49 -23.45
CA ALA A 365 -14.02 19.91 -23.27
C ALA A 365 -13.07 20.38 -24.39
N ALA A 366 -11.82 20.73 -24.04
CA ALA A 366 -10.83 21.24 -24.99
C ALA A 366 -10.47 20.22 -26.09
N THR A 367 -10.63 18.91 -25.83
CA THR A 367 -10.43 17.85 -26.83
C THR A 367 -11.39 16.67 -26.61
N PRO A 368 -11.70 15.89 -27.66
CA PRO A 368 -12.46 14.65 -27.53
C PRO A 368 -11.79 13.59 -26.63
N LYS A 369 -10.45 13.61 -26.49
CA LYS A 369 -9.73 12.71 -25.56
C LYS A 369 -10.14 13.00 -24.11
N VAL A 370 -10.08 14.28 -23.73
CA VAL A 370 -10.47 14.74 -22.38
C VAL A 370 -11.93 14.36 -22.12
N LEU A 371 -12.83 14.64 -23.07
CA LEU A 371 -14.25 14.29 -22.97
C LEU A 371 -14.51 12.78 -22.79
N ALA A 372 -13.80 11.93 -23.52
CA ALA A 372 -13.90 10.47 -23.41
C ALA A 372 -13.43 9.94 -22.03
N GLU A 373 -12.53 10.66 -21.36
CA GLU A 373 -12.02 10.34 -20.02
C GLU A 373 -12.95 10.81 -18.87
N ARG A 374 -14.03 11.56 -19.16
CA ARG A 374 -14.97 12.04 -18.14
C ARG A 374 -15.75 10.87 -17.51
N VAL A 375 -15.87 10.88 -16.19
CA VAL A 375 -16.71 9.94 -15.44
C VAL A 375 -17.85 10.71 -14.78
N ASP A 376 -19.02 10.67 -15.41
CA ASP A 376 -20.25 11.27 -14.88
C ASP A 376 -20.77 10.50 -13.66
N LEU A 377 -21.56 11.17 -12.80
CA LEU A 377 -22.15 10.54 -11.63
C LEU A 377 -23.18 9.47 -12.04
N ASP A 378 -23.03 8.28 -11.50
CA ASP A 378 -24.08 7.25 -11.51
C ASP A 378 -24.87 7.38 -10.19
N PRO A 379 -26.17 7.75 -10.23
CA PRO A 379 -26.98 7.98 -9.04
C PRO A 379 -27.33 6.69 -8.29
N THR A 380 -27.00 5.51 -8.84
CA THR A 380 -27.16 4.22 -8.15
C THR A 380 -25.98 3.87 -7.24
N LEU A 381 -24.86 4.59 -7.36
CA LEU A 381 -23.66 4.35 -6.57
C LEU A 381 -23.64 5.16 -5.27
N ASP A 382 -23.12 4.54 -4.22
CA ASP A 382 -22.81 5.25 -2.97
C ASP A 382 -21.83 6.40 -3.22
N LEU A 383 -22.14 7.54 -2.59
CA LEU A 383 -21.20 8.65 -2.49
C LEU A 383 -20.09 8.33 -1.49
N ARG A 384 -18.91 8.89 -1.75
CA ARG A 384 -17.81 8.95 -0.81
C ARG A 384 -17.99 10.16 0.09
N ASP A 385 -18.19 9.89 1.37
CA ASP A 385 -18.24 10.91 2.40
C ASP A 385 -16.91 11.66 2.52
N ASP A 386 -15.79 10.98 2.29
CA ASP A 386 -14.42 11.46 2.48
C ASP A 386 -13.82 12.27 1.30
N ALA A 387 -14.51 12.39 0.16
CA ALA A 387 -13.83 12.87 -1.05
C ALA A 387 -14.66 13.71 -2.06
N VAL A 388 -13.95 14.61 -2.74
CA VAL A 388 -14.43 15.38 -3.92
C VAL A 388 -13.79 14.78 -5.17
N HIS A 389 -14.58 14.49 -6.19
CA HIS A 389 -14.05 14.14 -7.51
C HIS A 389 -13.90 15.41 -8.37
N MET A 390 -12.73 15.54 -9.01
CA MET A 390 -12.35 16.68 -9.84
C MET A 390 -11.98 16.18 -11.25
N TYR A 391 -12.53 16.83 -12.26
CA TYR A 391 -12.26 16.56 -13.67
C TYR A 391 -11.95 17.89 -14.39
N SER A 392 -10.91 17.92 -15.23
CA SER A 392 -10.56 19.11 -15.99
C SER A 392 -11.21 19.10 -17.38
N LEU A 393 -11.66 20.28 -17.80
CA LEU A 393 -12.15 20.53 -19.16
C LEU A 393 -11.03 20.90 -20.13
N ASP A 394 -9.79 21.05 -19.65
CA ASP A 394 -8.65 21.52 -20.43
C ASP A 394 -7.64 20.43 -20.74
N ASP A 395 -6.98 20.56 -21.88
CA ASP A 395 -5.87 19.68 -22.25
C ASP A 395 -4.61 19.97 -21.42
N ALA A 396 -3.67 19.03 -21.42
CA ALA A 396 -2.42 19.12 -20.65
C ALA A 396 -2.62 19.37 -19.13
N PHE A 397 -3.73 18.91 -18.55
CA PHE A 397 -3.93 18.88 -17.09
C PHE A 397 -2.85 18.07 -16.34
N THR A 398 -2.13 17.19 -17.05
CA THR A 398 -0.89 16.53 -16.61
C THR A 398 0.26 17.48 -16.21
N SER A 399 0.16 18.77 -16.53
CA SER A 399 1.05 19.82 -16.02
C SER A 399 0.72 20.26 -14.59
N VAL A 400 -0.53 20.10 -14.14
CA VAL A 400 -0.96 20.36 -12.76
C VAL A 400 -0.42 19.25 -11.86
N ARG A 401 0.23 19.61 -10.75
CA ARG A 401 0.86 18.67 -9.82
C ARG A 401 -0.01 18.48 -8.59
N THR A 402 0.24 17.40 -7.84
CA THR A 402 -0.40 17.15 -6.53
C THR A 402 -0.32 18.38 -5.61
N ARG A 403 0.80 19.12 -5.60
CA ARG A 403 0.94 20.34 -4.79
C ARG A 403 -0.03 21.45 -5.20
N ASP A 404 -0.37 21.57 -6.48
CA ASP A 404 -1.28 22.60 -7.00
C ASP A 404 -2.73 22.25 -6.64
N ILE A 405 -3.10 20.96 -6.70
CA ILE A 405 -4.41 20.47 -6.25
C ILE A 405 -4.58 20.63 -4.73
N LEU A 406 -3.55 20.30 -3.93
CA LEU A 406 -3.57 20.54 -2.48
C LEU A 406 -3.59 22.05 -2.16
N ALA A 407 -2.88 22.89 -2.92
CA ALA A 407 -2.95 24.34 -2.82
C ALA A 407 -4.36 24.88 -3.13
N TYR A 408 -5.02 24.34 -4.15
CA TYR A 408 -6.39 24.71 -4.50
C TYR A 408 -7.37 24.47 -3.34
N PHE A 409 -7.22 23.36 -2.61
CA PHE A 409 -8.07 23.01 -1.47
C PHE A 409 -7.53 23.45 -0.09
N THR A 410 -6.40 24.15 0.02
CA THR A 410 -5.67 24.35 1.30
C THR A 410 -6.52 24.89 2.47
N GLY A 411 -7.48 25.79 2.21
CA GLY A 411 -8.41 26.30 3.24
C GLY A 411 -9.35 25.26 3.87
N TYR A 412 -9.36 24.04 3.35
CA TYR A 412 -10.18 22.90 3.77
C TYR A 412 -9.33 21.70 4.24
N GLY A 413 -8.00 21.85 4.36
CA GLY A 413 -7.11 20.80 4.88
C GLY A 413 -7.21 19.44 4.15
N PRO A 414 -7.00 19.39 2.83
CA PRO A 414 -7.01 18.15 2.05
C PRO A 414 -5.90 17.20 2.52
N SER A 415 -6.21 15.91 2.58
CA SER A 415 -5.28 14.86 3.03
C SER A 415 -4.32 14.45 1.92
N TYR A 416 -4.84 14.05 0.75
CA TYR A 416 -4.06 13.58 -0.40
C TYR A 416 -4.88 13.60 -1.69
N VAL A 417 -4.20 13.34 -2.82
CA VAL A 417 -4.79 13.32 -4.16
C VAL A 417 -4.64 11.94 -4.80
N GLU A 418 -5.76 11.40 -5.24
CA GLU A 418 -5.90 10.13 -5.94
C GLU A 418 -6.05 10.39 -7.45
N TRP A 419 -4.93 10.44 -8.16
CA TRP A 419 -4.90 10.59 -9.62
C TRP A 419 -5.50 9.38 -10.33
N ILE A 420 -6.63 9.57 -11.02
CA ILE A 420 -7.37 8.51 -11.74
C ILE A 420 -6.81 8.34 -13.16
N ASN A 421 -6.72 9.45 -13.90
CA ASN A 421 -6.16 9.51 -15.26
C ASN A 421 -5.51 10.89 -15.50
N ASP A 422 -5.16 11.20 -16.76
CA ASP A 422 -4.50 12.45 -17.16
C ASP A 422 -5.39 13.70 -16.98
N SER A 423 -6.71 13.52 -16.87
CA SER A 423 -7.73 14.58 -16.90
C SER A 423 -8.56 14.65 -15.61
N SER A 424 -8.35 13.76 -14.63
CA SER A 424 -9.16 13.67 -13.41
C SER A 424 -8.43 13.08 -12.20
N CYS A 425 -8.88 13.51 -11.01
CA CYS A 425 -8.40 13.03 -9.73
C CYS A 425 -9.49 13.15 -8.66
N THR A 426 -9.40 12.30 -7.64
CA THR A 426 -10.22 12.41 -6.43
C THR A 426 -9.38 13.02 -5.30
N VAL A 427 -9.91 14.01 -4.59
CA VAL A 427 -9.24 14.68 -3.46
C VAL A 427 -9.89 14.23 -2.18
N VAL A 428 -9.07 13.68 -1.27
CA VAL A 428 -9.51 13.04 -0.03
C VAL A 428 -9.31 13.98 1.15
N PHE A 429 -10.24 13.94 2.09
CA PHE A 429 -10.31 14.75 3.31
C PHE A 429 -10.54 13.84 4.53
N HIS A 430 -10.45 14.39 5.74
CA HIS A 430 -10.63 13.62 6.97
C HIS A 430 -12.09 13.52 7.46
N ASP A 431 -13.02 14.35 6.94
CA ASP A 431 -14.43 14.32 7.36
C ASP A 431 -15.39 14.82 6.26
N ALA A 432 -16.65 14.39 6.38
CA ALA A 432 -17.70 14.61 5.38
C ALA A 432 -18.23 16.06 5.28
N HIS A 433 -18.11 16.83 6.35
CA HIS A 433 -18.55 18.22 6.39
C HIS A 433 -17.54 19.13 5.69
N THR A 434 -16.25 18.83 5.85
CA THR A 434 -15.16 19.47 5.11
C THR A 434 -15.32 19.27 3.60
N VAL A 435 -15.70 18.07 3.14
CA VAL A 435 -16.02 17.80 1.73
C VAL A 435 -17.19 18.65 1.23
N ALA A 436 -18.28 18.74 2.00
CA ALA A 436 -19.43 19.58 1.65
C ALA A 436 -19.02 21.07 1.51
N ARG A 437 -18.28 21.60 2.49
CA ARG A 437 -17.78 22.98 2.50
C ARG A 437 -16.84 23.27 1.33
N ALA A 438 -15.90 22.37 1.07
CA ALA A 438 -14.94 22.51 -0.03
C ALA A 438 -15.66 22.56 -1.38
N LEU A 439 -16.60 21.64 -1.61
CA LEU A 439 -17.40 21.60 -2.84
C LEU A 439 -18.21 22.88 -3.01
N LEU A 440 -18.96 23.30 -1.99
CA LEU A 440 -19.82 24.50 -2.06
C LEU A 440 -19.02 25.78 -2.29
N SER A 441 -17.91 25.99 -1.57
CA SER A 441 -17.17 27.24 -1.68
C SER A 441 -16.25 27.33 -2.90
N LEU A 442 -15.77 26.20 -3.42
CA LEU A 442 -14.86 26.15 -4.58
C LEU A 442 -15.58 25.79 -5.89
N SER A 443 -16.91 25.86 -5.92
CA SER A 443 -17.71 25.72 -7.14
C SER A 443 -18.99 26.55 -7.10
N SER A 444 -19.66 26.63 -8.23
CA SER A 444 -21.02 27.18 -8.39
C SER A 444 -21.91 26.16 -9.09
N GLU A 445 -23.22 26.23 -8.85
CA GLU A 445 -24.17 25.39 -9.57
C GLU A 445 -24.15 25.66 -11.07
N ILE A 446 -24.26 24.58 -11.85
CA ILE A 446 -24.48 24.65 -13.29
C ILE A 446 -26.00 24.67 -13.49
N ALA A 447 -26.47 25.55 -14.37
CA ALA A 447 -27.92 25.69 -14.61
C ALA A 447 -28.52 24.34 -15.09
N PRO A 448 -29.70 23.93 -14.62
CA PRO A 448 -30.21 22.57 -14.82
C PRO A 448 -30.56 22.24 -16.27
N ASP A 449 -30.86 23.28 -17.05
CA ASP A 449 -31.04 23.31 -18.50
C ASP A 449 -29.73 23.29 -19.30
N GLN A 450 -28.59 23.59 -18.66
CA GLN A 450 -27.28 23.51 -19.30
C GLN A 450 -26.82 22.06 -19.44
N VAL A 451 -26.80 21.61 -20.69
CA VAL A 451 -26.40 20.26 -21.08
C VAL A 451 -24.89 20.18 -21.26
N LEU A 452 -24.23 19.19 -20.63
CA LEU A 452 -22.84 18.86 -20.84
C LEU A 452 -22.69 17.94 -22.06
N GLU A 453 -21.65 18.13 -22.86
CA GLU A 453 -21.35 17.28 -24.02
C GLU A 453 -21.35 15.79 -23.64
N SER A 454 -21.99 14.94 -24.44
CA SER A 454 -21.94 13.48 -24.25
C SER A 454 -20.58 12.93 -24.67
N LYS A 455 -20.19 11.80 -24.06
CA LYS A 455 -18.92 11.14 -24.40
C LYS A 455 -18.98 10.62 -25.84
N PRO A 456 -17.89 10.72 -26.62
CA PRO A 456 -17.85 10.12 -27.95
C PRO A 456 -17.97 8.60 -27.83
N VAL A 457 -19.07 8.04 -28.36
CA VAL A 457 -19.24 6.59 -28.47
C VAL A 457 -18.21 6.05 -29.46
N LYS A 458 -17.45 5.03 -29.07
CA LYS A 458 -16.57 4.32 -30.01
C LYS A 458 -17.41 3.50 -30.96
N GLU A 459 -17.42 3.88 -32.23
CA GLU A 459 -17.84 2.99 -33.33
C GLU A 459 -16.98 1.71 -33.27
N GLY A 460 -17.55 0.62 -32.78
CA GLY A 460 -16.83 -0.64 -32.57
C GLY A 460 -17.24 -1.43 -31.33
N GLU A 461 -17.84 -0.81 -30.30
CA GLU A 461 -18.57 -1.55 -29.26
C GLU A 461 -19.94 -1.97 -29.80
N VAL A 462 -19.92 -2.96 -30.71
CA VAL A 462 -21.12 -3.59 -31.24
C VAL A 462 -21.84 -4.25 -30.06
N ALA A 463 -23.03 -3.74 -29.73
CA ALA A 463 -23.94 -4.40 -28.79
C ALA A 463 -24.07 -5.88 -29.21
N ASN A 464 -23.87 -6.80 -28.24
CA ASN A 464 -23.80 -8.23 -28.52
C ASN A 464 -25.02 -8.65 -29.38
N PRO A 465 -24.85 -9.16 -30.61
CA PRO A 465 -25.96 -9.43 -31.53
C PRO A 465 -26.89 -10.56 -31.06
N PHE A 466 -26.57 -11.20 -29.93
CA PHE A 466 -27.40 -12.20 -29.25
C PHE A 466 -28.10 -11.65 -27.98
N ALA A 467 -27.96 -10.36 -27.66
CA ALA A 467 -28.80 -9.74 -26.64
C ALA A 467 -30.27 -9.78 -27.09
N PRO A 468 -31.21 -10.22 -26.26
CA PRO A 468 -32.61 -10.31 -26.66
C PRO A 468 -33.15 -8.90 -26.96
N LYS A 469 -33.62 -8.68 -28.20
CA LYS A 469 -34.28 -7.42 -28.59
C LYS A 469 -35.48 -7.19 -27.67
N ALA A 470 -35.38 -6.20 -26.79
CA ALA A 470 -36.55 -5.50 -26.31
C ALA A 470 -37.21 -4.83 -27.53
N ALA A 471 -38.51 -5.05 -27.72
CA ALA A 471 -39.21 -4.53 -28.87
C ALA A 471 -39.50 -3.04 -28.67
N ASP A 472 -38.89 -2.19 -29.51
CA ASP A 472 -39.49 -0.98 -30.09
C ASP A 472 -38.57 -0.47 -31.21
N GLU A 473 -38.87 -0.84 -32.46
CA GLU A 473 -38.25 -0.28 -33.68
C GLU A 473 -39.27 0.60 -34.41
N ALA A 474 -39.33 1.90 -34.10
CA ALA A 474 -40.16 2.84 -34.87
C ALA A 474 -39.82 4.35 -34.70
N THR A 475 -38.57 4.78 -34.87
CA THR A 475 -38.27 6.14 -35.40
C THR A 475 -36.82 6.23 -35.89
N MET A 476 -36.64 6.34 -37.20
CA MET A 476 -35.36 6.74 -37.80
C MET A 476 -35.37 8.25 -38.03
N GLU A 477 -35.06 9.02 -36.99
CA GLU A 477 -34.82 10.46 -37.08
C GLU A 477 -33.39 10.77 -36.61
N THR A 478 -32.78 11.81 -37.17
CA THR A 478 -31.39 12.18 -36.92
C THR A 478 -31.18 12.64 -35.49
N GLU A 479 -30.69 11.75 -34.62
CA GLU A 479 -30.36 12.09 -33.23
C GLU A 479 -29.17 13.07 -33.17
N THR A 480 -29.48 14.34 -32.89
CA THR A 480 -28.53 15.23 -32.20
C THR A 480 -28.05 14.53 -30.92
N PRO A 481 -26.74 14.52 -30.61
CA PRO A 481 -26.23 13.80 -29.45
C PRO A 481 -26.81 14.41 -28.17
N ALA A 482 -27.72 13.67 -27.53
CA ALA A 482 -28.27 14.03 -26.23
C ALA A 482 -27.13 14.06 -25.21
N GLY A 483 -26.73 15.27 -24.81
CA GLY A 483 -25.75 15.46 -23.75
C GLY A 483 -26.36 15.13 -22.38
N VAL A 484 -25.50 15.08 -21.36
CA VAL A 484 -25.91 14.77 -19.98
C VAL A 484 -26.32 16.07 -19.30
N SER A 485 -27.50 16.13 -18.66
CA SER A 485 -27.85 17.28 -17.83
C SER A 485 -26.83 17.41 -16.69
N ALA A 486 -26.27 18.61 -16.48
CA ALA A 486 -25.28 18.83 -15.44
C ALA A 486 -25.79 18.45 -14.04
N ALA A 487 -27.10 18.63 -13.80
CA ALA A 487 -27.78 18.22 -12.58
C ALA A 487 -27.80 16.69 -12.38
N GLN A 488 -28.01 15.91 -13.45
CA GLN A 488 -27.97 14.44 -13.38
C GLN A 488 -26.54 13.93 -13.12
N GLY A 489 -25.53 14.58 -13.71
CA GLY A 489 -24.12 14.28 -13.46
C GLY A 489 -23.59 14.78 -12.09
N GLY A 490 -24.42 15.45 -11.29
CA GLY A 490 -24.03 16.03 -10.00
C GLY A 490 -22.88 17.05 -10.08
N TRP A 491 -22.64 17.61 -11.26
CA TRP A 491 -21.48 18.45 -11.54
C TRP A 491 -21.73 19.90 -11.13
N ARG A 492 -20.72 20.51 -10.52
CA ARG A 492 -20.65 21.94 -10.22
C ARG A 492 -19.44 22.53 -10.93
N ALA A 493 -19.56 23.74 -11.45
CA ALA A 493 -18.46 24.43 -12.12
C ALA A 493 -17.48 24.95 -11.07
N GLY A 494 -16.27 24.38 -11.04
CA GLY A 494 -15.24 24.75 -10.09
C GLY A 494 -14.57 26.08 -10.43
N VAL A 495 -14.03 26.76 -9.41
CA VAL A 495 -13.15 27.92 -9.61
C VAL A 495 -11.92 27.47 -10.42
N PRO A 496 -11.48 28.20 -11.45
CA PRO A 496 -10.33 27.76 -12.24
C PRO A 496 -9.05 27.66 -11.40
N ILE A 497 -8.29 26.58 -11.60
CA ILE A 497 -7.02 26.34 -10.91
C ILE A 497 -5.93 27.25 -11.50
N LYS A 498 -4.99 27.69 -10.66
CA LYS A 498 -3.71 28.30 -11.05
C LYS A 498 -2.58 27.36 -10.61
N ALA A 499 -1.88 26.75 -11.57
CA ALA A 499 -0.76 25.85 -11.28
C ALA A 499 0.56 26.61 -11.18
N THR A 500 1.39 26.23 -10.22
CA THR A 500 2.62 26.94 -9.86
C THR A 500 3.66 27.02 -10.98
N GLU A 501 3.71 26.03 -11.88
CA GLU A 501 4.69 25.98 -13.00
C GLU A 501 4.25 26.81 -14.21
N HIS A 502 2.99 27.26 -14.23
CA HIS A 502 2.31 27.83 -15.40
C HIS A 502 1.26 28.87 -14.97
N MET A 503 1.69 29.87 -14.20
CA MET A 503 0.81 30.89 -13.58
C MET A 503 -0.09 31.66 -14.56
N ASP A 504 0.32 31.76 -15.83
CA ASP A 504 -0.41 32.46 -16.89
C ASP A 504 -1.61 31.67 -17.44
N ARG A 505 -1.71 30.37 -17.12
CA ARG A 505 -2.81 29.50 -17.54
C ARG A 505 -3.80 29.29 -16.38
N LEU A 506 -5.08 29.19 -16.73
CA LEU A 506 -6.15 28.75 -15.85
C LEU A 506 -6.68 27.41 -16.35
N TRP A 507 -6.90 26.45 -15.46
CA TRP A 507 -7.56 25.18 -15.80
C TRP A 507 -8.99 25.21 -15.30
N ARG A 508 -9.94 25.11 -16.23
CA ARG A 508 -11.36 24.91 -15.98
C ARG A 508 -11.55 23.50 -15.41
N VAL A 509 -12.29 23.39 -14.32
CA VAL A 509 -12.56 22.12 -13.64
C VAL A 509 -14.03 21.98 -13.28
N LEU A 510 -14.52 20.75 -13.34
CA LEU A 510 -15.80 20.32 -12.77
C LEU A 510 -15.53 19.61 -11.45
N LEU A 511 -16.35 19.91 -10.44
CA LEU A 511 -16.30 19.27 -9.13
C LEU A 511 -17.62 18.57 -8.84
N ARG A 512 -17.57 17.39 -8.24
CA ARG A 512 -18.74 16.69 -7.68
C ARG A 512 -18.37 15.90 -6.44
N ARG A 513 -19.37 15.39 -5.71
CA ARG A 513 -19.13 14.31 -4.72
C ARG A 513 -18.50 13.12 -5.44
N ALA A 514 -17.42 12.58 -4.88
CA ALA A 514 -16.86 11.34 -5.39
C ALA A 514 -17.82 10.18 -5.10
N THR A 515 -17.74 9.12 -5.90
CA THR A 515 -18.41 7.84 -5.73
C THR A 515 -17.40 6.76 -5.35
N ILE A 516 -17.91 5.59 -5.00
CA ILE A 516 -17.11 4.37 -4.80
C ILE A 516 -16.37 3.89 -6.06
N ASN A 517 -16.70 4.40 -7.25
CA ASN A 517 -15.98 4.09 -8.50
C ASN A 517 -14.90 5.13 -8.85
N ASP A 518 -14.89 6.30 -8.18
CA ASP A 518 -13.87 7.35 -8.37
C ASP A 518 -12.59 7.07 -7.57
N PHE A 519 -12.12 5.82 -7.65
CA PHE A 519 -10.79 5.41 -7.22
C PHE A 519 -9.90 5.21 -8.45
N PRO A 520 -8.60 5.55 -8.36
CA PRO A 520 -7.65 5.16 -9.39
C PRO A 520 -7.64 3.64 -9.58
N PRO A 521 -7.30 3.14 -10.78
CA PRO A 521 -7.11 1.71 -10.98
C PRO A 521 -6.09 1.16 -9.99
N GLU A 522 -6.31 -0.09 -9.57
CA GLU A 522 -5.39 -0.81 -8.69
C GLU A 522 -4.04 -0.93 -9.40
N LYS A 523 -3.04 -0.21 -8.89
CA LYS A 523 -1.67 -0.29 -9.43
C LYS A 523 -1.09 -1.63 -8.98
N PRO A 524 -0.74 -2.57 -9.88
CA PRO A 524 -0.07 -3.78 -9.49
C PRO A 524 1.26 -3.41 -8.84
N TRP A 525 1.38 -3.68 -7.54
CA TRP A 525 2.49 -3.20 -6.74
C TRP A 525 3.80 -3.88 -7.16
N LYS A 526 4.82 -3.08 -7.47
CA LYS A 526 6.16 -3.59 -7.81
C LYS A 526 6.89 -4.02 -6.54
N ARG A 527 6.60 -5.23 -6.04
CA ARG A 527 7.23 -5.83 -4.83
C ARG A 527 8.76 -5.75 -4.88
N GLU A 528 9.35 -5.96 -6.05
CA GLU A 528 10.80 -5.85 -6.29
C GLU A 528 11.44 -4.49 -5.96
N GLN A 529 10.66 -3.40 -5.96
CA GLN A 529 11.21 -2.04 -5.83
C GLN A 529 11.77 -1.78 -4.42
N TYR A 530 11.26 -2.47 -3.40
CA TYR A 530 11.78 -2.41 -2.04
C TYR A 530 13.01 -3.33 -1.87
N GLN A 531 13.01 -4.49 -2.52
CA GLN A 531 14.15 -5.44 -2.49
C GLN A 531 15.44 -4.85 -3.10
N ARG A 532 15.36 -3.83 -3.96
CA ARG A 532 16.55 -3.16 -4.54
C ARG A 532 17.05 -1.93 -3.75
N GLY A 533 16.31 -1.45 -2.75
CA GLY A 533 16.66 -0.22 -2.02
C GLY A 533 17.94 -0.32 -1.17
N GLY A 534 18.26 -1.51 -0.66
CA GLY A 534 19.33 -1.73 0.32
C GLY A 534 20.77 -1.64 -0.20
N HIS A 535 21.02 -1.56 -1.51
CA HIS A 535 22.34 -1.84 -2.10
C HIS A 535 23.02 -0.69 -2.89
N ARG A 536 22.44 0.52 -2.99
CA ARG A 536 23.05 1.62 -3.77
C ARG A 536 23.77 2.72 -2.96
N ARG A 537 23.92 2.60 -1.64
CA ARG A 537 24.60 3.61 -0.79
C ARG A 537 25.64 3.05 0.20
N ALA A 538 26.19 1.86 -0.06
CA ALA A 538 27.34 1.30 0.66
C ALA A 538 28.39 0.83 -0.35
N GLY A 539 29.13 1.78 -0.94
CA GLY A 539 30.07 1.46 -2.03
C GLY A 539 30.94 2.61 -2.59
N SER A 540 30.95 3.80 -1.98
CA SER A 540 31.89 4.87 -2.36
C SER A 540 33.10 4.86 -1.43
N GLY A 541 34.05 3.95 -1.64
CA GLY A 541 35.18 3.86 -0.72
C GLY A 541 36.16 2.70 -0.90
N ARG A 542 36.76 2.52 -2.08
CA ARG A 542 38.19 2.17 -2.17
C ARG A 542 38.77 2.39 -3.56
N HIS A 543 39.94 3.02 -3.58
CA HIS A 543 40.82 3.11 -4.75
C HIS A 543 41.10 1.72 -5.34
N ASN A 544 41.29 1.67 -6.66
CA ASN A 544 42.28 0.76 -7.21
C ASN A 544 43.18 1.51 -8.21
N SER A 545 44.26 2.08 -7.69
CA SER A 545 45.34 2.64 -8.49
C SER A 545 46.25 1.53 -9.00
N ARG A 546 46.07 1.10 -10.24
CA ARG A 546 47.12 0.45 -11.04
C ARG A 546 47.10 1.06 -12.43
N GLY A 547 48.26 1.51 -12.90
CA GLY A 547 48.38 2.21 -14.17
C GLY A 547 49.51 1.68 -15.04
N ARG A 548 49.63 2.35 -16.19
CA ARG A 548 50.70 2.31 -17.21
C ARG A 548 50.69 1.17 -18.24
N ARG A 549 50.51 1.63 -19.50
CA ARG A 549 51.22 1.27 -20.75
C ARG A 549 50.92 -0.13 -21.31
N ASN A 550 50.62 -0.29 -22.61
CA ASN A 550 51.33 0.29 -23.76
C ASN A 550 50.42 0.92 -24.83
N ASP A 551 50.95 1.95 -25.48
CA ASP A 551 50.63 2.32 -26.86
C ASP A 551 51.41 1.39 -27.83
N GLU A 552 50.86 1.08 -29.01
CA GLU A 552 51.51 1.21 -30.35
C GLU A 552 50.75 0.46 -31.47
N HIS A 553 50.60 1.14 -32.63
CA HIS A 553 50.32 0.61 -34.00
C HIS A 553 48.99 -0.18 -34.23
N ASP A 554 48.33 -0.18 -35.40
CA ASP A 554 48.41 0.54 -36.70
C ASP A 554 47.08 0.30 -37.47
N ASP A 555 46.61 1.03 -38.49
CA ASP A 555 46.81 2.40 -39.02
C ASP A 555 45.68 2.69 -40.05
N ARG A 556 45.47 3.97 -40.43
CA ARG A 556 44.68 4.46 -41.60
C ARG A 556 43.15 4.27 -41.55
N SER A 557 42.31 5.13 -42.14
CA SER A 557 42.57 6.17 -43.17
C SER A 557 41.70 7.43 -43.03
N GLY A 558 42.13 8.49 -43.72
CA GLY A 558 41.59 9.86 -43.80
C GLY A 558 40.07 10.06 -43.98
N GLY A 559 39.57 11.29 -43.86
CA GLY A 559 40.26 12.51 -44.32
C GLY A 559 39.69 13.83 -43.81
N ASN A 560 40.57 14.83 -43.85
CA ASN A 560 40.42 16.18 -43.32
C ASN A 560 39.79 17.12 -44.35
N ARG A 561 38.81 17.97 -43.97
CA ARG A 561 38.85 19.44 -44.22
C ARG A 561 37.60 20.22 -43.75
N ARG A 562 37.87 21.08 -42.75
CA ARG A 562 37.31 22.41 -42.44
C ARG A 562 36.48 23.09 -43.55
N ARG A 563 35.42 23.81 -43.15
CA ARG A 563 35.31 25.28 -43.37
C ARG A 563 34.23 25.96 -42.50
N HIS A 564 34.63 27.00 -41.78
CA HIS A 564 33.74 28.07 -41.31
C HIS A 564 33.50 29.08 -42.44
N SER A 565 32.29 29.64 -42.53
CA SER A 565 32.07 31.05 -42.90
C SER A 565 30.65 31.49 -42.53
N ALA A 566 30.52 32.63 -41.86
CA ALA A 566 29.25 33.23 -41.45
C ALA A 566 28.71 34.22 -42.49
N ARG A 567 27.40 34.51 -42.44
CA ARG A 567 26.70 35.79 -42.72
C ARG A 567 25.19 35.57 -42.46
N HIS A 568 24.60 36.26 -41.48
CA HIS A 568 23.98 37.58 -41.54
C HIS A 568 22.64 37.66 -42.32
N GLN A 569 21.60 37.99 -41.54
CA GLN A 569 20.35 38.73 -41.84
C GLN A 569 20.55 39.96 -42.78
N PRO A 570 19.49 40.58 -43.35
CA PRO A 570 18.14 40.86 -42.77
C PRO A 570 16.96 40.41 -43.68
N TYR A 571 15.67 40.53 -43.31
CA TYR A 571 14.98 41.28 -42.23
C TYR A 571 14.22 40.35 -41.27
#